data_AF-A0A510V7H2-F1
#
_entry.id   AF-A0A510V7H2-F1
#
_cell.length_a   1.000
_cell.length_b   1.000
_cell.length_c   1.000
_cell.angle_alpha   90.00
_cell.angle_beta   90.00
_cell.angle_gamma   90.00
#
_symmetry.space_group_name_H-M   'P 1'
#
loop_
_entity.id
_entity.type
_entity.pdbx_description
1 polymer ?
#
loop_
_entity_poly.entity_id
_entity_poly.type
_entity_poly.pdbx_seq_one_letter_code
_entity_poly.pdbx_strand_id
1 'polypeptide(L)'
;MSPHEQRQTSRSERLRLAVERDGARCVWCGRAFGPLVPPTREHLVPRVKGGPSWLENEVPACRRCNAERGHRGVVEWLEECERRGWRPDEVAITRSLDALLEAITERGGQRRARAYVAAQQRRVRRRASRPARDA
;
A
#
# COMPACT_ATOMS: atom_id res chain seq x y z
N MET A 1 -19.64 -20.09 25.67
CA MET A 1 -18.30 -19.84 25.10
C MET A 1 -18.49 -19.06 23.81
N SER A 2 -17.84 -17.90 23.65
CA SER A 2 -18.08 -16.96 22.54
C SER A 2 -17.25 -17.31 21.29
N PRO A 3 -17.78 -17.27 20.05
CA PRO A 3 -17.11 -17.86 18.87
C PRO A 3 -16.03 -17.00 18.18
N HIS A 4 -15.57 -15.87 18.73
CA HIS A 4 -14.79 -14.90 17.93
C HIS A 4 -13.51 -14.37 18.58
N GLU A 5 -12.64 -15.27 19.06
CA GLU A 5 -11.20 -14.99 19.11
C GLU A 5 -10.61 -15.19 17.71
N GLN A 6 -10.92 -14.27 16.78
CA GLN A 6 -10.24 -14.23 15.49
C GLN A 6 -8.76 -13.93 15.77
N ARG A 7 -7.91 -14.97 15.77
CA ARG A 7 -6.46 -14.83 15.82
C ARG A 7 -6.06 -13.80 14.75
N GLN A 8 -5.59 -12.65 15.19
CA GLN A 8 -5.09 -11.63 14.27
C GLN A 8 -3.96 -12.27 13.45
N THR A 9 -4.10 -12.27 12.12
CA THR A 9 -3.08 -12.73 11.17
C THR A 9 -1.70 -12.20 11.57
N SER A 10 -0.67 -13.04 11.57
CA SER A 10 0.64 -12.59 12.02
C SER A 10 1.25 -11.55 11.06
N ARG A 11 2.27 -10.80 11.54
CA ARG A 11 3.06 -9.89 10.67
C ARG A 11 3.56 -10.61 9.41
N SER A 12 4.14 -11.78 9.61
CA SER A 12 4.81 -12.54 8.55
C SER A 12 3.80 -13.10 7.56
N GLU A 13 2.65 -13.55 8.06
CA GLU A 13 1.57 -14.05 7.25
C GLU A 13 0.93 -12.95 6.39
N ARG A 14 0.69 -11.75 6.94
CA ARG A 14 0.24 -10.61 6.11
C ARG A 14 1.23 -10.24 5.02
N LEU A 15 2.53 -10.30 5.30
CA LEU A 15 3.55 -10.07 4.27
C LEU A 15 3.48 -11.14 3.18
N ARG A 16 3.33 -12.42 3.55
CA ARG A 16 3.15 -13.53 2.59
C ARG A 16 1.93 -13.29 1.71
N LEU A 17 0.78 -12.98 2.31
CA LEU A 17 -0.47 -12.71 1.61
C LEU A 17 -0.37 -11.48 0.70
N ALA A 18 0.33 -10.41 1.13
CA ALA A 18 0.53 -9.23 0.29
C ALA A 18 1.41 -9.54 -0.94
N VAL A 19 2.46 -10.35 -0.78
CA VAL A 19 3.29 -10.84 -1.90
C VAL A 19 2.50 -11.74 -2.84
N GLU A 20 1.63 -12.60 -2.31
CA GLU A 20 0.76 -13.47 -3.10
C GLU A 20 -0.27 -12.65 -3.90
N ARG A 21 -0.85 -11.61 -3.29
CA ARG A 21 -1.83 -10.71 -3.91
C ARG A 21 -1.24 -9.77 -4.97
N ASP A 22 -0.09 -9.17 -4.68
CA ASP A 22 0.48 -8.07 -5.47
C ASP A 22 1.74 -8.47 -6.27
N GLY A 23 2.18 -9.72 -6.13
CA GLY A 23 3.33 -10.27 -6.83
C GLY A 23 4.67 -10.16 -6.08
N ALA A 24 5.63 -10.94 -6.53
CA ALA A 24 6.97 -11.06 -5.92
C ALA A 24 7.94 -9.93 -6.34
N ARG A 25 7.44 -8.69 -6.43
CA ARG A 25 8.23 -7.50 -6.79
C ARG A 25 7.87 -6.32 -5.90
N CYS A 26 8.82 -5.40 -5.71
CA CYS A 26 8.54 -4.16 -4.98
C CYS A 26 7.54 -3.31 -5.76
N VAL A 27 6.41 -2.96 -5.14
CA VAL A 27 5.37 -2.12 -5.77
C VAL A 27 5.85 -0.73 -6.19
N TRP A 28 6.98 -0.25 -5.66
CA TRP A 28 7.53 1.08 -5.95
C TRP A 28 8.57 1.05 -7.06
N CYS A 29 9.62 0.23 -6.91
CA CYS A 29 10.76 0.23 -7.84
C CYS A 29 10.79 -0.93 -8.82
N GLY A 30 9.83 -1.86 -8.74
CA GLY A 30 9.71 -3.02 -9.64
C GLY A 30 10.76 -4.12 -9.46
N ARG A 31 11.75 -3.94 -8.57
CA ARG A 31 12.78 -4.96 -8.28
C ARG A 31 12.13 -6.24 -7.77
N ALA A 32 12.52 -7.37 -8.36
CA ALA A 32 12.11 -8.69 -7.87
C ALA A 32 12.64 -8.95 -6.47
N PHE A 33 11.83 -9.63 -5.67
CA PHE A 33 12.27 -10.08 -4.35
C PHE A 33 13.15 -11.32 -4.46
N GLY A 34 14.06 -11.44 -3.52
CA GLY A 34 15.00 -12.56 -3.41
C GLY A 34 15.90 -12.38 -2.18
N PRO A 35 16.94 -13.20 -2.01
CA PRO A 35 17.81 -13.15 -0.84
C PRO A 35 18.41 -11.77 -0.56
N LEU A 36 18.81 -11.05 -1.62
CA LEU A 36 19.40 -9.71 -1.53
C LEU A 36 18.37 -8.58 -1.45
N VAL A 37 17.13 -8.83 -1.88
CA VAL A 37 16.04 -7.86 -1.88
C VAL A 37 14.84 -8.49 -1.17
N PRO A 38 14.92 -8.72 0.16
CA PRO A 38 13.81 -9.32 0.87
C PRO A 38 12.60 -8.38 0.88
N PRO A 39 11.37 -8.92 0.78
CA PRO A 39 10.18 -8.11 0.86
C PRO A 39 9.98 -7.60 2.29
N THR A 40 9.38 -6.43 2.39
CA THR A 40 8.91 -5.82 3.63
C THR A 40 7.46 -5.38 3.43
N ARG A 41 6.74 -5.24 4.53
CA ARG A 41 5.38 -4.72 4.56
C ARG A 41 5.41 -3.19 4.66
N GLU A 42 4.91 -2.53 3.63
CA GLU A 42 4.75 -1.09 3.57
C GLU A 42 3.27 -0.73 3.81
N HIS A 43 3.02 0.28 4.64
CA HIS A 43 1.66 0.75 4.93
C HIS A 43 1.30 1.91 4.01
N LEU A 44 0.42 1.72 3.01
CA LEU A 44 0.05 2.80 2.08
C LEU A 44 -0.43 4.07 2.83
N VAL A 45 -1.21 3.88 3.88
CA VAL A 45 -1.47 4.89 4.90
C VAL A 45 -0.59 4.63 6.13
N PRO A 46 0.41 5.50 6.41
CA PRO A 46 1.29 5.33 7.55
C PRO A 46 0.54 5.21 8.88
N ARG A 47 1.05 4.37 9.79
CA ARG A 47 0.48 4.19 11.14
C ARG A 47 0.39 5.50 11.92
N VAL A 48 1.36 6.39 11.77
CA VAL A 48 1.36 7.74 12.40
C VAL A 48 0.21 8.63 11.91
N LYS A 49 -0.39 8.31 10.75
CA LYS A 49 -1.59 8.97 10.20
C LYS A 49 -2.88 8.20 10.53
N GLY A 50 -2.80 7.17 11.38
CA GLY A 50 -3.92 6.33 11.80
C GLY A 50 -4.17 5.09 10.91
N GLY A 51 -3.28 4.78 9.96
CA GLY A 51 -3.46 3.62 9.08
C GLY A 51 -3.41 2.29 9.86
N PRO A 52 -4.39 1.39 9.66
CA PRO A 52 -4.42 0.11 10.36
C PRO A 52 -3.38 -0.87 9.80
N SER A 53 -2.94 -1.83 10.62
CA SER A 53 -2.11 -2.95 10.16
C SER A 53 -2.97 -4.09 9.62
N TRP A 54 -3.75 -3.79 8.59
CA TRP A 54 -4.58 -4.73 7.87
C TRP A 54 -3.95 -5.07 6.52
N LEU A 55 -4.30 -6.23 5.96
CA LEU A 55 -3.77 -6.68 4.68
C LEU A 55 -4.06 -5.67 3.55
N GLU A 56 -5.22 -5.02 3.57
CA GLU A 56 -5.63 -4.03 2.58
C GLU A 56 -4.77 -2.75 2.61
N ASN A 57 -4.16 -2.44 3.76
CA ASN A 57 -3.24 -1.30 3.89
C ASN A 57 -1.77 -1.69 3.70
N GLU A 58 -1.45 -2.98 3.61
CA GLU A 58 -0.09 -3.49 3.50
C GLU A 58 0.21 -3.95 2.07
N VAL A 59 1.28 -3.41 1.46
CA VAL A 59 1.77 -3.80 0.13
C VAL A 59 3.23 -4.26 0.22
N PRO A 60 3.72 -5.10 -0.71
CA PRO A 60 5.08 -5.59 -0.64
C PRO A 60 6.07 -4.55 -1.22
N ALA A 61 7.03 -4.13 -0.41
CA ALA A 61 8.08 -3.18 -0.79
C ALA A 61 9.46 -3.67 -0.39
N CYS A 62 10.51 -3.32 -1.14
CA CYS A 62 11.88 -3.56 -0.67
C CYS A 62 12.24 -2.61 0.48
N ARG A 63 13.21 -3.02 1.31
CA ARG A 63 13.66 -2.24 2.48
C ARG A 63 14.00 -0.79 2.14
N ARG A 64 14.69 -0.56 1.01
CA ARG A 64 15.09 0.78 0.55
C ARG A 64 13.87 1.67 0.32
N CYS A 65 12.92 1.24 -0.52
CA CYS A 65 11.77 2.08 -0.84
C CYS A 65 10.87 2.31 0.37
N ASN A 66 10.68 1.27 1.19
CA ASN A 66 9.89 1.37 2.43
C ASN A 66 10.51 2.37 3.43
N ALA A 67 11.84 2.30 3.62
CA ALA A 67 12.54 3.22 4.52
C ALA A 67 12.52 4.66 3.97
N GLU A 68 12.84 4.83 2.69
CA GLU A 68 12.92 6.16 2.09
C GLU A 68 11.56 6.86 2.07
N ARG A 69 10.48 6.16 1.69
CA ARG A 69 9.13 6.75 1.62
C ARG A 69 8.71 7.39 2.94
N GLY A 70 9.02 6.74 4.07
CA GLY A 70 8.73 7.24 5.41
C GLY A 70 7.24 7.50 5.61
N HIS A 71 6.85 8.77 5.72
CA HIS A 71 5.45 9.17 5.95
C HIS A 71 4.82 9.90 4.75
N ARG A 72 5.51 9.94 3.60
CA ARG A 72 5.03 10.61 2.38
C ARG A 72 3.71 10.03 1.89
N GLY A 73 2.96 10.86 1.16
CA GLY A 73 1.73 10.42 0.50
C GLY A 73 2.01 9.37 -0.57
N VAL A 74 0.97 8.62 -0.97
CA VAL A 74 1.11 7.63 -2.05
C VAL A 74 1.46 8.32 -3.36
N VAL A 75 0.71 9.35 -3.74
CA VAL A 75 0.95 10.07 -5.01
C VAL A 75 2.29 10.79 -5.02
N GLU A 76 2.67 11.43 -3.92
CA GLU A 76 3.99 12.08 -3.78
C GLU A 76 5.13 11.07 -4.02
N TRP A 77 4.97 9.84 -3.54
CA TRP A 77 5.98 8.81 -3.73
C TRP A 77 5.93 8.15 -5.11
N LEU A 78 4.75 8.06 -5.73
CA LEU A 78 4.61 7.65 -7.14
C LEU A 78 5.36 8.62 -8.06
N GLU A 79 5.17 9.93 -7.86
CA GLU A 79 5.89 10.98 -8.60
C GLU A 79 7.40 10.85 -8.42
N GLU A 80 7.85 10.58 -7.20
CA GLU A 80 9.27 10.34 -6.94
C GLU A 80 9.80 9.06 -7.61
N CYS A 81 9.02 7.98 -7.65
CA CYS A 81 9.40 6.77 -8.37
C CYS A 81 9.59 7.06 -9.87
N GLU A 82 8.67 7.81 -10.48
CA GLU A 82 8.79 8.23 -11.88
C GLU A 82 10.00 9.13 -12.14
N ARG A 83 10.26 10.12 -11.26
CA ARG A 83 11.46 10.96 -11.36
C ARG A 83 12.75 10.15 -11.36
N ARG A 84 12.76 9.00 -10.70
CA ARG A 84 13.89 8.05 -10.66
C ARG A 84 13.91 7.06 -11.83
N GLY A 85 12.99 7.20 -12.78
CA GLY A 85 12.82 6.28 -13.91
C GLY A 85 12.26 4.91 -13.53
N TRP A 86 11.63 4.79 -12.36
CA TRP A 86 10.99 3.55 -11.94
C TRP A 86 9.56 3.46 -12.45
N ARG A 87 9.07 2.24 -12.59
CA ARG A 87 7.68 1.94 -12.97
C ARG A 87 6.98 1.33 -11.76
N PRO A 88 6.37 2.15 -10.89
CA PRO A 88 5.61 1.63 -9.77
C PRO A 88 4.35 0.90 -10.25
N ASP A 89 3.91 -0.09 -9.48
CA ASP A 89 2.67 -0.82 -9.74
C ASP A 89 1.47 0.00 -9.24
N GLU A 90 1.10 1.02 -10.02
CA GLU A 90 -0.04 1.89 -9.70
C GLU A 90 -1.37 1.11 -9.63
N VAL A 91 -1.48 -0.02 -10.34
CA VAL A 91 -2.66 -0.87 -10.33
C VAL A 91 -2.82 -1.55 -8.97
N ALA A 92 -1.76 -2.19 -8.45
CA ALA A 92 -1.78 -2.82 -7.13
C ALA A 92 -2.02 -1.81 -6.00
N ILE A 93 -1.42 -0.62 -6.11
CA ILE A 93 -1.61 0.48 -5.15
C ILE A 93 -3.06 0.96 -5.15
N THR A 94 -3.65 1.18 -6.33
CA THR A 94 -5.04 1.62 -6.47
C THR A 94 -6.00 0.59 -5.88
N ARG A 95 -5.84 -0.69 -6.26
CA ARG A 95 -6.63 -1.82 -5.74
C ARG A 95 -6.58 -1.90 -4.21
N SER A 96 -5.39 -1.72 -3.62
CA SER A 96 -5.21 -1.79 -2.17
C SER A 96 -5.87 -0.61 -1.45
N LEU A 97 -5.77 0.62 -1.99
CA LEU A 97 -6.47 1.78 -1.43
C LEU A 97 -7.99 1.64 -1.51
N ASP A 98 -8.50 1.07 -2.60
CA ASP A 98 -9.93 0.78 -2.77
C ASP A 98 -10.42 -0.22 -1.71
N ALA A 99 -9.76 -1.37 -1.62
CA ALA A 99 -10.08 -2.41 -0.63
C ALA A 99 -9.96 -1.90 0.81
N LEU A 100 -8.97 -1.03 1.08
CA LEU A 100 -8.82 -0.43 2.40
C LEU A 100 -9.98 0.50 2.74
N LEU A 101 -10.44 1.31 1.79
CA LEU A 101 -11.57 2.21 2.04
C LEU A 101 -12.87 1.44 2.26
N GLU A 102 -13.09 0.37 1.50
CA GLU A 102 -14.20 -0.56 1.67
C GLU A 102 -14.15 -1.22 3.05
N ALA A 103 -13.02 -1.84 3.41
CA ALA A 103 -12.84 -2.47 4.72
C ALA A 103 -13.03 -1.50 5.90
N ILE A 104 -12.58 -0.25 5.77
CA ILE A 104 -12.80 0.79 6.81
C ILE A 104 -14.29 1.15 6.91
N THR A 105 -15.01 1.16 5.79
CA THR A 105 -16.44 1.49 5.74
C THR A 105 -17.26 0.37 6.39
N GLU A 106 -16.92 -0.89 6.12
CA GLU A 106 -17.58 -2.07 6.68
C GLU A 106 -17.27 -2.29 8.16
N ARG A 107 -15.97 -2.31 8.52
CA ARG A 107 -15.52 -2.64 9.88
C ARG A 107 -15.73 -1.49 10.87
N GLY A 108 -15.80 -0.25 10.39
CA GLY A 108 -15.90 0.94 11.23
C GLY A 108 -14.63 1.19 12.08
N GLY A 109 -14.75 2.04 13.12
CA GLY A 109 -13.68 2.31 14.09
C GLY A 109 -12.50 3.16 13.62
N GLN A 110 -12.27 3.32 12.31
CA GLN A 110 -11.11 4.00 11.73
C GLN A 110 -11.43 5.40 11.15
N ARG A 111 -12.26 6.20 11.84
CA ARG A 111 -12.78 7.49 11.33
C ARG A 111 -11.68 8.44 10.83
N ARG A 112 -10.59 8.60 11.58
CA ARG A 112 -9.46 9.46 11.21
C ARG A 112 -8.72 8.96 9.96
N ALA A 113 -8.55 7.64 9.84
CA ALA A 113 -7.91 7.04 8.68
C ALA A 113 -8.78 7.15 7.42
N ARG A 114 -10.11 6.99 7.55
CA ARG A 114 -11.06 7.02 6.43
C ARG A 114 -10.91 8.25 5.55
N ALA A 115 -10.87 9.44 6.15
CA ALA A 115 -10.74 10.69 5.41
C ALA A 115 -9.42 10.76 4.64
N TYR A 116 -8.32 10.31 5.27
CA TYR A 116 -7.00 10.28 4.64
C TYR A 116 -6.94 9.26 3.49
N VAL A 117 -7.43 8.04 3.70
CA VAL A 117 -7.49 6.99 2.68
C VAL A 117 -8.30 7.48 1.48
N ALA A 118 -9.50 8.01 1.70
CA ALA A 118 -10.35 8.53 0.64
C ALA A 118 -9.67 9.68 -0.14
N ALA A 119 -8.93 10.55 0.54
CA ALA A 119 -8.15 11.59 -0.13
C ALA A 119 -7.02 11.03 -1.00
N GLN A 120 -6.28 10.03 -0.51
CA GLN A 120 -5.22 9.38 -1.29
C GLN A 120 -5.79 8.61 -2.49
N GLN A 121 -6.85 7.83 -2.29
CA GLN A 121 -7.54 7.09 -3.35
C GLN A 121 -8.01 8.02 -4.47
N ARG A 122 -8.67 9.14 -4.14
CA ARG A 122 -9.09 10.13 -5.14
C ARG A 122 -7.90 10.70 -5.91
N ARG A 123 -6.78 10.98 -5.25
CA ARG A 123 -5.57 11.53 -5.91
C ARG A 123 -4.93 10.51 -6.86
N VAL A 124 -4.81 9.24 -6.45
CA VAL A 124 -4.28 8.17 -7.30
C VAL A 124 -5.19 7.92 -8.51
N ARG A 125 -6.52 7.86 -8.31
CA ARG A 125 -7.48 7.68 -9.42
C ARG A 125 -7.43 8.84 -10.42
N ARG A 126 -7.35 10.09 -9.94
CA ARG A 126 -7.19 11.27 -10.81
C ARG A 126 -5.88 11.25 -11.60
N ARG A 127 -4.81 10.73 -11.00
CA ARG A 127 -3.52 10.55 -11.67
C ARG A 127 -3.62 9.50 -12.77
N ALA A 128 -4.17 8.33 -12.46
CA ALA A 128 -4.37 7.24 -13.42
C ALA A 128 -5.29 7.62 -14.59
N SER A 129 -6.22 8.55 -14.39
CA SER A 129 -7.10 9.07 -15.44
C SER A 129 -6.51 10.23 -16.24
N ARG A 130 -5.32 10.75 -15.92
CA ARG A 130 -4.68 11.78 -16.74
C ARG A 130 -4.19 11.13 -18.03
N PRO A 131 -4.45 11.71 -19.22
CA PRO A 131 -3.82 11.23 -20.44
C PRO A 131 -2.31 11.24 -20.24
N ALA A 132 -1.64 10.20 -20.74
CA ALA A 132 -0.18 10.15 -20.76
C ALA A 132 0.29 11.47 -21.37
N ARG A 133 1.13 12.21 -20.63
CA ARG A 133 1.76 13.39 -21.19
C ARG A 133 2.75 12.86 -22.20
N ASP A 134 2.42 13.00 -23.49
CA ASP A 134 3.33 12.73 -24.58
C ASP A 134 4.64 13.46 -24.29
N ALA A 135 5.72 12.69 -24.24
CA ALA A 135 7.11 13.14 -24.16
C ALA A 135 7.85 12.60 -25.37
#